data_AF-I3DUW0-F1
#
_entry.id   AF-I3DUW0-F1
#
_cell.length_a   1.000
_cell.length_b   1.000
_cell.length_c   1.000
_cell.angle_alpha   90.00
_cell.angle_beta   90.00
_cell.angle_gamma   90.00
#
_symmetry.space_group_name_H-M   'P 1'
#
loop_
_entity.id
_entity.type
_entity.pdbx_description
1 polymer ?
#
loop_
_entity_poly.entity_id
_entity_poly.type
_entity_poly.pdbx_seq_one_letter_code
_entity_poly.pdbx_strand_id
1 'polypeptide(L)' 'MDLIIERACGMDVHKDNITACVMTTEGKEIKTFSTKTVFLLQLIDWIKEHKCTHVAMEST' A
#
# COMPACT_ATOMS: atom_id res chain seq x y z
N MET A 1 23.09 13.04 -1.42
CA MET A 1 22.83 11.69 -1.98
C MET A 1 21.43 11.36 -1.58
N ASP A 2 20.53 11.26 -2.56
CA ASP A 2 19.10 11.04 -2.31
C ASP A 2 18.82 9.53 -2.25
N LEU A 3 18.09 9.11 -1.23
CA LEU A 3 17.62 7.73 -1.09
C LEU A 3 16.39 7.54 -1.97
N ILE A 4 16.50 6.72 -3.01
CA ILE A 4 15.35 6.35 -3.86
C ILE A 4 14.81 5.01 -3.39
N ILE A 5 13.51 4.98 -3.07
CA ILE A 5 12.81 3.73 -2.73
C ILE A 5 12.13 3.22 -4.00
N GLU A 6 12.69 2.18 -4.60
CA GLU A 6 12.22 1.63 -5.88
C GLU A 6 10.87 0.91 -5.78
N ARG A 7 10.48 0.49 -4.58
CA ARG A 7 9.25 -0.27 -4.30
C ARG A 7 8.61 0.22 -3.01
N ALA A 8 7.55 1.01 -3.14
CA ALA A 8 6.84 1.60 -2.02
C ALA A 8 5.32 1.49 -2.18
N CYS A 9 4.59 1.60 -1.07
CA CYS A 9 3.15 1.72 -1.08
C CYS A 9 2.72 3.04 -0.42
N GLY A 10 1.83 3.79 -1.07
CA GLY A 10 1.09 4.89 -0.45
C GLY A 10 -0.30 4.42 -0.03
N MET A 11 -0.78 4.85 1.13
CA MET A 11 -2.09 4.47 1.65
C MET A 11 -2.86 5.71 2.09
N ASP A 12 -4.11 5.81 1.64
CA ASP A 12 -5.11 6.74 2.14
C ASP A 12 -6.14 5.95 2.96
N VAL A 13 -6.18 6.21 4.27
CA VAL A 13 -6.96 5.45 5.25
C VAL A 13 -8.16 6.28 5.69
N HIS A 14 -9.35 5.78 5.39
CA HIS A 14 -10.62 6.27 5.92
C HIS A 14 -11.19 5.27 6.94
N LYS A 15 -12.28 5.65 7.60
CA LYS A 15 -12.96 4.84 8.62
C LYS A 15 -13.28 3.39 8.16
N ASP A 16 -13.83 3.24 6.96
CA ASP A 16 -14.35 1.94 6.50
C ASP A 16 -13.51 1.30 5.38
N ASN A 17 -12.64 2.09 4.74
CA ASN A 17 -11.88 1.69 3.57
C ASN A 17 -10.45 2.27 3.58
N ILE A 18 -9.55 1.58 2.89
CA ILE A 18 -8.16 1.94 2.70
C ILE A 18 -7.86 1.85 1.21
N THR A 19 -7.45 2.94 0.59
CA THR A 19 -6.96 2.94 -0.79
C THR A 19 -5.44 2.86 -0.78
N ALA A 20 -4.90 1.75 -1.28
CA ALA A 20 -3.48 1.49 -1.34
C ALA A 20 -2.97 1.60 -2.78
N CYS A 21 -1.83 2.27 -2.96
CA CYS A 21 -1.17 2.50 -4.24
C CYS A 21 0.26 1.96 -4.14
N VAL A 22 0.53 0.84 -4.79
CA VAL A 22 1.89 0.31 -4.95
C VAL A 22 2.57 0.99 -6.14
N MET A 23 3.81 1.42 -5.94
CA MET A 23 4.68 1.97 -6.97
C MET A 23 5.96 1.17 -7.01
N THR A 24 6.24 0.52 -8.15
CA THR A 24 7.44 -0.27 -8.40
C THR A 24 8.09 0.16 -9.72
N THR A 25 9.25 -0.42 -10.02
CA THR A 25 9.91 -0.30 -11.32
C THR A 25 9.08 -0.84 -12.49
N GLU A 26 8.11 -1.71 -12.22
CA GLU A 26 7.26 -2.36 -13.24
C GLU A 26 5.97 -1.56 -13.49
N GLY A 27 5.66 -0.59 -12.64
CA GLY A 27 4.52 0.29 -12.79
C GLY A 27 3.83 0.60 -11.47
N LYS A 28 2.56 0.98 -11.59
CA LYS A 28 1.72 1.40 -10.47
C LYS A 28 0.45 0.56 -10.44
N GLU A 29 0.08 0.07 -9.26
CA GLU A 29 -1.18 -0.63 -9.02
C GLU A 29 -1.93 0.03 -7.86
N ILE A 30 -3.24 0.26 -8.04
CA ILE A 30 -4.11 0.81 -7.00
C ILE A 30 -5.18 -0.21 -6.66
N LYS A 31 -5.40 -0.43 -5.37
CA LYS A 31 -6.45 -1.30 -4.87
C LYS A 31 -7.04 -0.77 -3.58
N THR A 32 -8.35 -0.90 -3.42
CA THR A 32 -9.07 -0.50 -2.20
C THR A 32 -9.45 -1.72 -1.38
N PHE A 33 -9.26 -1.64 -0.08
CA PHE A 33 -9.55 -2.67 0.91
C PHE A 33 -10.48 -2.12 1.98
N SER A 34 -11.28 -2.96 2.64
CA SER A 34 -12.02 -2.54 3.83
C SER A 34 -11.12 -2.58 5.08
N THR A 35 -11.47 -1.83 6.12
CA THR A 35 -10.76 -1.81 7.41
C THR A 35 -11.02 -3.04 8.30
N LYS A 36 -11.82 -4.02 7.85
CA LYS A 36 -12.03 -5.28 8.58
C LYS A 36 -10.79 -6.17 8.50
N THR A 37 -10.49 -6.88 9.58
CA THR A 37 -9.27 -7.72 9.74
C THR A 37 -8.94 -8.61 8.55
N VAL A 38 -9.94 -9.29 7.97
CA VAL A 38 -9.73 -10.19 6.81
C VAL A 38 -9.19 -9.46 5.59
N PHE A 39 -9.58 -8.20 5.36
CA PHE A 39 -9.10 -7.39 4.25
C PHE A 39 -7.77 -6.71 4.57
N LEU A 40 -7.50 -6.43 5.85
CA LEU A 40 -6.17 -5.97 6.29
C LEU A 40 -5.10 -7.04 6.06
N LEU A 41 -5.41 -8.31 6.31
CA LEU A 41 -4.51 -9.42 5.98
C LEU A 41 -4.25 -9.51 4.47
N GLN A 42 -5.31 -9.42 3.64
CA GLN A 42 -5.17 -9.39 2.19
C GLN A 42 -4.35 -8.19 1.69
N LEU A 43 -4.52 -7.02 2.30
CA LEU A 43 -3.72 -5.84 2.01
C LEU A 43 -2.23 -6.09 2.29
N ILE A 44 -1.91 -6.69 3.44
CA ILE A 44 -0.52 -7.02 3.81
C ILE A 44 0.06 -8.03 2.83
N ASP A 45 -0.67 -9.08 2.48
CA ASP A 45 -0.21 -10.10 1.54
C ASP A 45 0.05 -9.49 0.16
N TRP A 46 -0.84 -8.61 -0.30
CA TRP A 46 -0.69 -7.88 -1.57
C TRP A 46 0.53 -6.95 -1.57
N ILE A 47 0.77 -6.19 -0.50
CA ILE A 47 1.97 -5.34 -0.37
C ILE A 47 3.25 -6.18 -0.41
N LYS A 48 3.25 -7.35 0.25
CA LYS A 48 4.40 -8.27 0.28
C LYS A 48 4.66 -8.92 -1.08
N GLU A 49 3.62 -9.29 -1.82
CA GLU A 49 3.73 -9.84 -3.17
C GLU A 49 4.46 -8.87 -4.10
N HIS A 50 4.19 -7.57 -3.95
CA HIS A 50 4.86 -6.50 -4.71
C HIS A 50 6.27 -6.17 -4.22
N LYS A 51 6.72 -6.81 -3.12
CA LYS A 51 8.02 -6.60 -2.47
C LYS A 51 8.22 -5.15 -2.02
N CYS A 52 7.14 -4.46 -1.65
CA CYS A 52 7.23 -3.11 -1.09
C CYS A 52 7.87 -3.19 0.30
N THR A 53 8.91 -2.38 0.50
CA THR A 53 9.66 -2.34 1.77
C THR A 53 9.22 -1.18 2.66
N HIS A 54 8.64 -0.14 2.06
CA HIS A 54 8.20 1.06 2.75
C HIS A 54 6.75 1.36 2.41
N VAL A 55 6.05 1.88 3.42
CA VAL A 55 4.66 2.30 3.31
C VAL A 55 4.53 3.71 3.87
N ALA A 56 3.99 4.63 3.08
CA ALA A 56 3.56 5.93 3.53
C ALA A 56 2.05 5.88 3.77
N MET A 57 1.59 6.41 4.91
CA MET A 57 0.19 6.38 5.30
C MET A 57 -0.30 7.79 5.60
N GLU A 58 -1.42 8.15 4.98
CA GLU A 58 -2.27 9.29 5.32
C GLU A 58 -3.56 8.75 5.95
N SER A 59 -4.10 9.45 6.95
CA SER A 59 -5.39 9.12 7.55
C SER A 59 -6.25 10.37 7.63
N THR A 60 -7.50 10.25 7.20
CA THR A 60 -8.50 11.33 7.15
C THR A 60 -9.81 10.97 7.86
#